data_AF-D3ALR6-F1
#
_entry.id   AF-D3ALR6-F1
#
_cell.length_a   1.000
_cell.length_b   1.000
_cell.length_c   1.000
_cell.angle_alpha   90.00
_cell.angle_beta   90.00
_cell.angle_gamma   90.00
#
_symmetry.space_group_name_H-M   'P 1'
#
loop_
_entity.id
_entity.type
_entity.pdbx_description
1 polymer ?
#
loop_
_entity_poly.entity_id
_entity_poly.type
_entity_poly.pdbx_seq_one_letter_code
_entity_poly.pdbx_strand_id
1 'polypeptide(L)'
;MQEWKEIAMSKDVVVVVTLESVDTSVDSLDILLISTAGVKEAKIYTALEDIETDWKKESVIYKQAAAMMGQGKAKPTPASLIQKVKVVGLAKPDTPEALVTAIKEYQEKDNDWYMFLTDQTEDEYIVALGKFAEDSEPSEAELTAGVEDHRKFYFAETSNKALAIESRRTAVIYSEKQEYAEAAWIG
;
A
#
# COMPACT_ATOMS: atom_id res chain seq x y z
N MET A 1 79.99 14.33 -12.39
CA MET A 1 79.10 13.93 -11.29
C MET A 1 77.75 14.57 -11.56
N GLN A 2 76.76 13.74 -11.85
CA GLN A 2 75.42 14.14 -12.27
C GLN A 2 74.51 13.76 -11.11
N GLU A 3 73.94 14.76 -10.43
CA GLU A 3 73.01 14.55 -9.32
C GLU A 3 71.64 14.15 -9.88
N TRP A 4 71.23 12.92 -9.57
CA TRP A 4 69.89 12.43 -9.86
C TRP A 4 69.00 12.81 -8.68
N LYS A 5 68.01 13.69 -8.92
CA LYS A 5 66.93 13.92 -7.95
C LYS A 5 65.96 12.75 -8.03
N GLU A 6 65.94 11.95 -6.98
CA GLU A 6 64.93 10.93 -6.73
C GLU A 6 63.58 11.64 -6.48
N ILE A 7 62.65 11.53 -7.43
CA ILE A 7 61.28 12.01 -7.26
C ILE A 7 60.54 10.93 -6.47
N ALA A 8 60.33 11.17 -5.17
CA ALA A 8 59.48 10.33 -4.34
C ALA A 8 58.05 10.38 -4.88
N MET A 9 57.63 9.34 -5.59
CA MET A 9 56.25 9.15 -6.01
C MET A 9 55.46 8.69 -4.79
N SER A 10 54.54 9.52 -4.27
CA SER A 10 53.54 9.04 -3.31
C SER A 10 52.73 7.95 -3.99
N LYS A 11 52.69 6.75 -3.40
CA LYS A 11 51.76 5.72 -3.85
C LYS A 11 50.38 6.12 -3.38
N ASP A 12 49.59 6.73 -4.26
CA ASP A 12 48.19 6.96 -4.00
C ASP A 12 47.47 5.62 -3.96
N VAL A 13 46.95 5.28 -2.78
CA VAL A 13 46.11 4.11 -2.58
C VAL A 13 44.69 4.51 -2.94
N VAL A 14 44.21 4.05 -4.09
CA VAL A 14 42.80 4.17 -4.45
C VAL A 14 42.05 3.05 -3.73
N VAL A 15 41.39 3.38 -2.63
CA VAL A 15 40.44 2.48 -1.98
C VAL A 15 39.12 2.56 -2.75
N VAL A 16 38.84 1.55 -3.57
CA VAL A 16 37.52 1.36 -4.15
C VAL A 16 36.67 0.65 -3.10
N VAL A 17 35.86 1.41 -2.37
CA VAL A 17 34.78 0.84 -1.55
C VAL A 17 33.64 0.52 -2.50
N THR A 18 33.51 -0.74 -2.90
CA THR A 18 32.22 -1.22 -3.42
C THR A 18 31.27 -1.26 -2.23
N LEU A 19 30.26 -0.38 -2.22
CA LEU A 19 29.07 -0.59 -1.42
C LEU A 19 28.55 -1.97 -1.80
N GLU A 20 28.74 -2.97 -0.94
CA GLU A 20 27.94 -4.17 -1.02
C GLU A 20 26.49 -3.69 -1.13
N SER A 21 25.80 -4.12 -2.18
CA SER A 21 24.37 -3.94 -2.28
C SER A 21 23.78 -4.71 -1.11
N VAL A 22 23.59 -4.04 0.03
CA VAL A 22 22.61 -4.47 1.00
C VAL A 22 21.34 -4.57 0.17
N ASP A 23 20.84 -5.79 0.01
CA ASP A 23 19.53 -6.05 -0.55
C ASP A 23 18.55 -5.36 0.40
N THR A 24 18.37 -4.06 0.19
CA THR A 24 17.35 -3.28 0.86
C THR A 24 16.11 -3.64 0.09
N SER A 25 15.61 -4.87 0.32
CA SER A 25 14.19 -5.12 0.13
C SER A 25 13.55 -4.07 1.00
N VAL A 26 13.12 -2.98 0.37
CA VAL A 26 12.31 -1.99 1.02
C VAL A 26 11.12 -2.80 1.48
N ASP A 27 11.03 -3.06 2.80
CA ASP A 27 9.88 -3.67 3.44
C ASP A 27 8.71 -2.75 3.11
N SER A 28 8.15 -2.98 1.93
CA SER A 28 7.14 -2.14 1.34
C SER A 28 5.91 -2.45 2.16
N LEU A 29 5.35 -1.40 2.76
CA LEU A 29 4.09 -1.48 3.50
C LEU A 29 3.10 -2.29 2.67
N ASP A 30 2.62 -3.41 3.22
CA ASP A 30 1.69 -4.27 2.53
C ASP A 30 0.35 -3.55 2.38
N ILE A 31 -0.03 -3.31 1.12
CA ILE A 31 -1.30 -2.70 0.75
C ILE A 31 -2.28 -3.81 0.40
N LEU A 32 -3.46 -3.75 1.02
CA LEU A 32 -4.56 -4.68 0.78
C LEU A 32 -5.68 -4.02 -0.04
N LEU A 33 -5.93 -4.54 -1.23
CA LEU A 33 -7.14 -4.23 -1.99
C LEU A 33 -8.22 -5.27 -1.66
N ILE A 34 -9.39 -4.79 -1.23
CA ILE A 34 -10.49 -5.63 -0.76
C ILE A 34 -11.64 -5.55 -1.76
N SER A 35 -11.89 -6.63 -2.49
CA SER A 35 -13.07 -6.72 -3.35
C SER A 35 -14.26 -7.31 -2.62
N THR A 36 -15.44 -6.76 -2.88
CA THR A 36 -16.73 -7.30 -2.45
C THR A 36 -17.50 -7.97 -3.59
N ALA A 37 -16.88 -8.11 -4.77
CA ALA A 37 -17.50 -8.73 -5.95
C ALA A 37 -17.63 -10.27 -5.86
N GLY A 38 -17.01 -10.90 -4.86
CA GLY A 38 -17.08 -12.33 -4.63
C GLY A 38 -15.87 -12.88 -3.88
N VAL A 39 -16.09 -13.99 -3.18
CA VAL A 39 -15.07 -14.63 -2.35
C VAL A 39 -13.93 -15.17 -3.22
N LYS A 40 -12.69 -14.76 -2.91
CA LYS A 40 -11.45 -15.28 -3.48
C LYS A 40 -10.35 -15.23 -2.43
N GLU A 41 -9.55 -16.30 -2.39
CA GLU A 41 -8.36 -16.34 -1.53
C GLU A 41 -7.42 -15.17 -1.81
N ALA A 42 -6.77 -14.68 -0.76
CA ALA A 42 -5.82 -13.59 -0.88
C ALA A 42 -4.65 -14.01 -1.77
N LYS A 43 -4.25 -13.11 -2.67
CA LYS A 43 -3.10 -13.32 -3.56
C LYS A 43 -2.29 -12.03 -3.67
N ILE A 44 -0.98 -12.18 -3.69
CA ILE A 44 -0.04 -11.08 -3.96
C ILE A 44 0.17 -11.01 -5.47
N TYR A 45 0.09 -9.80 -6.01
CA TYR A 45 0.28 -9.51 -7.42
C TYR A 45 1.41 -8.52 -7.60
N THR A 46 2.28 -8.82 -8.58
CA THR A 46 3.39 -7.95 -8.97
C THR A 46 3.29 -7.45 -10.41
N ALA A 47 2.19 -7.80 -11.09
CA ALA A 47 1.93 -7.48 -12.49
C ALA A 47 0.43 -7.23 -12.71
N LEU A 48 0.09 -6.23 -13.53
CA LEU A 48 -1.30 -5.89 -13.84
C LEU A 48 -1.98 -6.96 -14.68
N GLU A 49 -1.23 -7.69 -15.51
CA GLU A 49 -1.75 -8.76 -16.37
C GLU A 49 -2.33 -9.93 -15.55
N ASP A 50 -1.71 -10.23 -14.40
CA ASP A 50 -2.20 -11.26 -13.47
C ASP A 50 -3.49 -10.79 -12.77
N ILE A 51 -3.55 -9.52 -12.39
CA ILE A 51 -4.77 -8.91 -11.82
C ILE A 51 -5.88 -8.90 -12.88
N GLU A 52 -5.58 -8.57 -14.14
CA GLU A 52 -6.54 -8.58 -15.24
C GLU A 52 -7.14 -9.98 -15.44
N THR A 53 -6.30 -11.00 -15.38
CA THR A 53 -6.71 -12.40 -15.53
C THR A 53 -7.73 -12.79 -14.45
N ASP A 54 -7.39 -12.50 -13.20
CA ASP A 54 -8.16 -12.93 -12.03
C ASP A 54 -9.39 -12.05 -11.76
N TRP A 55 -9.30 -10.74 -11.97
CA TRP A 55 -10.32 -9.74 -11.58
C TRP A 55 -11.03 -9.06 -12.73
N LYS A 56 -10.51 -9.16 -13.96
CA LYS A 56 -10.97 -8.45 -15.17
C LYS A 56 -10.69 -6.96 -15.11
N LYS A 57 -10.46 -6.40 -16.31
CA LYS A 57 -10.05 -5.01 -16.53
C LYS A 57 -11.09 -3.99 -16.04
N GLU A 58 -12.35 -4.39 -16.03
CA GLU A 58 -13.49 -3.56 -15.67
C GLU A 58 -13.67 -3.43 -14.16
N SER A 59 -13.08 -4.33 -13.37
CA SER A 59 -13.20 -4.32 -11.91
C SER A 59 -12.57 -3.07 -11.30
N VAL A 60 -13.12 -2.64 -10.17
CA VAL A 60 -12.55 -1.55 -9.36
C VAL A 60 -11.13 -1.91 -8.90
N ILE A 61 -10.93 -3.16 -8.47
CA ILE A 61 -9.63 -3.67 -8.05
C ILE A 61 -8.57 -3.51 -9.13
N TYR A 62 -8.84 -3.94 -10.36
CA TYR A 62 -7.88 -3.78 -11.45
C TYR A 62 -7.54 -2.31 -11.67
N LYS A 63 -8.55 -1.42 -11.64
CA LYS A 63 -8.34 0.01 -11.87
C LYS A 63 -7.58 0.70 -10.74
N GLN A 64 -7.84 0.34 -9.47
CA GLN A 64 -7.04 0.78 -8.32
C GLN A 64 -5.59 0.30 -8.43
N ALA A 65 -5.38 -0.99 -8.72
CA ALA A 65 -4.04 -1.53 -8.92
C ALA A 65 -3.31 -0.85 -10.10
N ALA A 66 -4.01 -0.60 -11.21
CA ALA A 66 -3.45 0.10 -12.38
C ALA A 66 -3.10 1.55 -12.08
N ALA A 67 -3.90 2.25 -11.28
CA ALA A 67 -3.59 3.61 -10.81
C ALA A 67 -2.35 3.63 -9.91
N MET A 68 -2.25 2.66 -8.99
CA MET A 68 -1.15 2.52 -8.03
C MET A 68 0.17 2.12 -8.71
N MET A 69 0.15 1.09 -9.57
CA MET A 69 1.34 0.62 -10.30
C MET A 69 1.72 1.52 -11.49
N GLY A 70 0.80 2.38 -11.93
CA GLY A 70 0.90 3.20 -13.14
C GLY A 70 1.72 4.49 -13.02
N GLN A 71 2.37 4.76 -11.88
CA GLN A 71 3.11 6.01 -11.63
C GLN A 71 4.34 6.24 -12.53
N GLY A 72 4.77 5.23 -13.28
CA GLY A 72 6.00 5.20 -14.09
C GLY A 72 6.05 6.11 -15.33
N LYS A 73 5.22 7.16 -15.46
CA LYS A 73 5.41 8.19 -16.50
C LYS A 73 6.60 9.12 -16.19
N ALA A 74 7.15 9.06 -14.98
CA ALA A 74 8.40 9.74 -14.63
C ALA A 74 9.55 9.21 -15.51
N LYS A 75 10.35 10.14 -16.06
CA LYS A 75 11.56 9.83 -16.82
C LYS A 75 12.77 10.44 -16.12
N PRO A 76 13.74 9.63 -15.67
CA PRO A 76 13.82 8.17 -15.78
C PRO A 76 12.79 7.46 -14.88
N THR A 77 12.44 6.21 -15.23
CA THR A 77 11.57 5.36 -14.41
C THR A 77 12.18 5.20 -13.02
N PRO A 78 11.44 5.49 -11.93
CA PRO A 78 11.95 5.34 -10.57
C PRO A 78 12.41 3.92 -10.28
N ALA A 79 13.47 3.76 -9.48
CA ALA A 79 14.01 2.46 -9.09
C ALA A 79 13.07 1.67 -8.16
N SER A 80 12.20 2.37 -7.42
CA SER A 80 11.21 1.79 -6.50
C SER A 80 9.84 2.42 -6.78
N LEU A 81 9.02 1.75 -7.58
CA LEU A 81 7.57 1.99 -7.63
C LEU A 81 6.89 0.96 -6.74
N ILE A 82 5.62 1.16 -6.37
CA ILE A 82 4.84 0.08 -5.78
C ILE A 82 4.77 -1.07 -6.79
N GLN A 83 5.42 -2.17 -6.42
CA GLN A 83 5.58 -3.37 -7.24
C GLN A 83 4.79 -4.57 -6.70
N LYS A 84 4.14 -4.44 -5.55
CA LYS A 84 3.33 -5.51 -4.96
C LYS A 84 2.03 -4.93 -4.39
N VAL A 85 0.93 -5.61 -4.66
CA VAL A 85 -0.36 -5.40 -3.98
C VAL A 85 -0.94 -6.74 -3.57
N LYS A 86 -1.52 -6.81 -2.38
CA LYS A 86 -2.28 -7.97 -1.92
C LYS A 86 -3.75 -7.72 -2.26
N VAL A 87 -4.43 -8.70 -2.83
CA VAL A 87 -5.86 -8.59 -3.13
C VAL A 87 -6.59 -9.75 -2.50
N VAL A 88 -7.67 -9.47 -1.77
CA VAL A 88 -8.61 -10.46 -1.23
C VAL A 88 -10.01 -10.23 -1.77
N GLY A 89 -10.74 -11.33 -2.03
CA GLY A 89 -12.16 -11.29 -2.34
C GLY A 89 -12.99 -11.68 -1.14
N LEU A 90 -13.85 -10.78 -0.69
CA LEU A 90 -14.85 -11.02 0.34
C LEU A 90 -16.24 -11.18 -0.31
N ALA A 91 -17.15 -11.82 0.43
CA ALA A 91 -18.54 -11.86 0.03
C ALA A 91 -19.11 -10.43 -0.01
N LYS A 92 -20.08 -10.20 -0.89
CA LYS A 92 -20.77 -8.90 -0.93
C LYS A 92 -21.41 -8.64 0.43
N PRO A 93 -21.07 -7.54 1.11
CA PRO A 93 -21.62 -7.23 2.42
C PRO A 93 -23.04 -6.67 2.27
N ASP A 94 -23.94 -7.05 3.19
CA ASP A 94 -25.29 -6.47 3.27
C ASP A 94 -25.28 -5.08 3.94
N THR A 95 -24.29 -4.81 4.79
CA THR A 95 -24.11 -3.53 5.51
C THR A 95 -22.62 -3.18 5.67
N PRO A 96 -22.28 -1.92 5.98
CA PRO A 96 -20.91 -1.53 6.33
C PRO A 96 -20.30 -2.34 7.49
N GLU A 97 -21.10 -2.64 8.52
CA GLU A 97 -20.65 -3.45 9.67
C GLU A 97 -20.37 -4.90 9.26
N ALA A 98 -21.14 -5.44 8.33
CA ALA A 98 -20.88 -6.76 7.76
C ALA A 98 -19.54 -6.80 7.01
N LEU A 99 -19.19 -5.72 6.29
CA LEU A 99 -17.87 -5.61 5.66
C LEU A 99 -16.76 -5.53 6.71
N VAL A 100 -16.89 -4.66 7.72
CA VAL A 100 -15.91 -4.57 8.82
C VAL A 100 -15.72 -5.92 9.51
N THR A 101 -16.80 -6.68 9.70
CA THR A 101 -16.75 -8.01 10.31
C THR A 101 -15.97 -8.98 9.42
N ALA A 102 -16.26 -9.02 8.12
CA ALA A 102 -15.53 -9.84 7.17
C ALA A 102 -14.03 -9.49 7.08
N ILE A 103 -13.68 -8.20 7.21
CA ILE A 103 -12.29 -7.74 7.27
C ILE A 103 -11.61 -8.26 8.54
N LYS A 104 -12.27 -8.16 9.70
CA LYS A 104 -11.73 -8.70 10.97
C LYS A 104 -11.53 -10.22 10.91
N GLU A 105 -12.48 -10.95 10.32
CA GLU A 105 -12.33 -12.39 10.10
C GLU A 105 -11.14 -12.72 9.17
N TYR A 106 -10.83 -11.85 8.21
CA TYR A 106 -9.63 -11.96 7.40
C TYR A 106 -8.35 -11.67 8.21
N GLN A 107 -8.36 -10.69 9.12
CA GLN A 107 -7.22 -10.35 9.97
C GLN A 107 -6.74 -11.54 10.82
N GLU A 108 -7.64 -12.43 11.23
CA GLU A 108 -7.28 -13.66 11.96
C GLU A 108 -6.41 -14.62 11.14
N LYS A 109 -6.45 -14.50 9.80
CA LYS A 109 -5.64 -15.30 8.87
C LYS A 109 -4.38 -14.56 8.42
N ASP A 110 -4.52 -13.27 8.15
CA ASP A 110 -3.46 -12.39 7.69
C ASP A 110 -3.73 -10.95 8.14
N ASN A 111 -2.89 -10.46 9.04
CA ASN A 111 -2.95 -9.10 9.56
C ASN A 111 -1.75 -8.25 9.13
N ASP A 112 -0.83 -8.79 8.32
CA ASP A 112 0.39 -8.10 7.89
C ASP A 112 0.08 -7.25 6.65
N TRP A 113 -0.65 -6.17 6.90
CA TRP A 113 -1.03 -5.13 5.96
C TRP A 113 -1.38 -3.87 6.72
N TYR A 114 -1.00 -2.71 6.20
CA TYR A 114 -1.10 -1.45 6.95
C TYR A 114 -1.98 -0.43 6.25
N MET A 115 -2.15 -0.56 4.94
CA MET A 115 -2.97 0.32 4.13
C MET A 115 -4.00 -0.53 3.40
N PHE A 116 -5.23 -0.04 3.29
CA PHE A 116 -6.25 -0.77 2.55
C PHE A 116 -7.23 0.12 1.81
N LEU A 117 -7.76 -0.44 0.74
CA LEU A 117 -8.77 0.14 -0.14
C LEU A 117 -9.84 -0.92 -0.43
N THR A 118 -11.03 -0.48 -0.82
CA THR A 118 -12.10 -1.38 -1.23
C THR A 118 -12.85 -0.84 -2.44
N ASP A 119 -13.69 -1.68 -3.04
CA ASP A 119 -14.61 -1.31 -4.11
C ASP A 119 -15.93 -0.69 -3.60
N GLN A 120 -16.11 -0.55 -2.29
CA GLN A 120 -17.19 0.20 -1.66
C GLN A 120 -16.78 1.66 -1.44
N THR A 121 -17.57 2.60 -1.98
CA THR A 121 -17.24 4.05 -2.01
C THR A 121 -18.36 4.92 -1.44
N GLU A 122 -19.45 4.30 -1.02
CA GLU A 122 -20.59 4.95 -0.40
C GLU A 122 -20.21 5.42 1.01
N ASP A 123 -20.76 6.58 1.40
CA ASP A 123 -20.34 7.29 2.62
C ASP A 123 -20.43 6.44 3.89
N GLU A 124 -21.47 5.60 4.03
CA GLU A 124 -21.62 4.74 5.21
C GLU A 124 -20.50 3.71 5.31
N TYR A 125 -20.00 3.19 4.18
CA TYR A 125 -18.84 2.31 4.15
C TYR A 125 -17.57 3.09 4.48
N ILE A 126 -17.40 4.29 3.93
CA ILE A 126 -16.21 5.11 4.21
C ILE A 126 -16.12 5.42 5.71
N VAL A 127 -17.24 5.80 6.34
CA VAL A 127 -17.31 6.08 7.78
C VAL A 127 -17.00 4.83 8.60
N ALA A 128 -17.62 3.70 8.29
CA ALA A 128 -17.42 2.46 9.04
C ALA A 128 -15.98 1.93 8.93
N LEU A 129 -15.40 1.94 7.73
CA LEU A 129 -14.03 1.51 7.48
C LEU A 129 -13.01 2.47 8.07
N GLY A 130 -13.29 3.77 8.06
CA GLY A 130 -12.45 4.75 8.72
C GLY A 130 -12.45 4.58 10.24
N LYS A 131 -13.61 4.28 10.85
CA LYS A 131 -13.68 3.91 12.26
C LYS A 131 -12.92 2.62 12.57
N PHE A 132 -13.07 1.59 11.73
CA PHE A 132 -12.32 0.35 11.87
C PHE A 132 -10.81 0.59 11.84
N ALA A 133 -10.32 1.45 10.93
CA ALA A 133 -8.92 1.80 10.85
C ALA A 133 -8.42 2.52 12.11
N GLU A 134 -9.24 3.41 12.69
CA GLU A 134 -8.91 4.07 13.96
C GLU A 134 -8.89 3.10 15.14
N ASP A 135 -9.88 2.21 15.23
CA ASP A 135 -10.00 1.22 16.30
C ASP A 135 -8.90 0.14 16.24
N SER A 136 -8.09 0.11 15.18
CA SER A 136 -6.95 -0.83 15.03
C SER A 136 -5.66 -0.39 15.73
N GLU A 137 -5.61 0.84 16.25
CA GLU A 137 -4.44 1.35 16.98
C GLU A 137 -4.34 0.67 18.35
N PRO A 138 -3.24 -0.07 18.63
CA PRO A 138 -3.07 -0.72 19.92
C PRO A 138 -2.89 0.33 21.03
N SER A 139 -3.42 0.04 22.21
CA SER A 139 -3.18 0.86 23.40
C SER A 139 -1.72 0.77 23.87
N GLU A 140 -1.26 1.76 24.64
CA GLU A 140 0.07 1.73 25.25
C GLU A 140 0.28 0.49 26.13
N ALA A 141 -0.78 0.02 26.79
CA ALA A 141 -0.75 -1.19 27.61
C ALA A 141 -0.52 -2.45 26.77
N GLU A 142 -1.19 -2.57 25.62
CA GLU A 142 -1.01 -3.68 24.67
C GLU A 142 0.40 -3.68 24.06
N LEU A 143 0.89 -2.51 23.64
CA LEU A 143 2.26 -2.36 23.15
C LEU A 143 3.29 -2.76 24.23
N THR A 144 3.07 -2.35 25.48
CA THR A 144 3.94 -2.73 26.61
C THR A 144 3.88 -4.24 26.89
N ALA A 145 2.73 -4.87 26.65
CA ALA A 145 2.55 -6.32 26.75
C ALA A 145 3.13 -7.09 25.54
N GLY A 146 3.69 -6.40 24.55
CA GLY A 146 4.31 -6.99 23.37
C GLY A 146 3.34 -7.32 22.24
N VAL A 147 2.14 -6.74 22.23
CA VAL A 147 1.23 -6.83 21.07
C VAL A 147 1.89 -6.14 19.89
N GLU A 148 1.98 -6.86 18.77
CA GLU A 148 2.50 -6.31 17.52
C GLU A 148 1.60 -5.20 16.99
N ASP A 149 2.24 -4.16 16.49
CA ASP A 149 1.56 -2.97 16.00
C ASP A 149 1.11 -3.17 14.56
N HIS A 150 -0.16 -3.55 14.41
CA HIS A 150 -0.81 -3.79 13.13
C HIS A 150 -1.81 -2.69 12.78
N ARG A 151 -1.54 -1.43 13.18
CA ARG A 151 -2.42 -0.29 12.92
C ARG A 151 -2.72 -0.13 11.42
N LYS A 152 -3.97 0.14 11.08
CA LYS A 152 -4.46 0.29 9.70
C LYS A 152 -4.62 1.75 9.33
N PHE A 153 -4.51 2.02 8.04
CA PHE A 153 -4.80 3.30 7.42
C PHE A 153 -5.69 3.09 6.20
N TYR A 154 -6.86 3.71 6.21
CA TYR A 154 -7.86 3.55 5.16
C TYR A 154 -7.77 4.68 4.12
N PHE A 155 -7.87 4.33 2.84
CA PHE A 155 -7.93 5.28 1.74
C PHE A 155 -9.24 5.10 0.97
N ALA A 156 -9.91 6.23 0.72
CA ALA A 156 -11.15 6.27 -0.02
C ALA A 156 -11.16 7.42 -1.03
N GLU A 157 -11.98 7.26 -2.07
CA GLU A 157 -12.36 8.34 -2.97
C GLU A 157 -13.88 8.48 -2.96
N THR A 158 -14.37 9.72 -2.94
CA THR A 158 -15.81 10.00 -3.08
C THR A 158 -16.02 11.30 -3.84
N SER A 159 -17.17 11.41 -4.49
CA SER A 159 -17.63 12.68 -5.07
C SER A 159 -18.40 13.56 -4.09
N ASN A 160 -18.78 13.02 -2.93
CA ASN A 160 -19.52 13.76 -1.93
C ASN A 160 -18.60 14.69 -1.12
N LYS A 161 -18.47 15.94 -1.55
CA LYS A 161 -17.72 16.99 -0.83
C LYS A 161 -18.32 17.37 0.53
N ALA A 162 -19.53 16.91 0.86
CA ALA A 162 -20.14 17.14 2.17
C ALA A 162 -19.81 16.04 3.19
N LEU A 163 -19.18 14.94 2.77
CA LEU A 163 -18.70 13.91 3.69
C LEU A 163 -17.66 14.54 4.64
N ALA A 164 -17.85 14.32 5.93
CA ALA A 164 -16.91 14.74 6.96
C ALA A 164 -16.47 13.50 7.73
N ILE A 165 -15.19 13.16 7.62
CA ILE A 165 -14.59 12.06 8.38
C ILE A 165 -13.84 12.63 9.57
N GLU A 166 -14.14 12.10 10.76
CA GLU A 166 -13.46 12.44 12.02
C GLU A 166 -12.36 11.43 12.39
N SER A 167 -12.29 10.29 11.69
CA SER A 167 -11.28 9.25 11.93
C SER A 167 -9.87 9.77 11.67
N ARG A 168 -8.96 9.53 12.62
CA ARG A 168 -7.54 9.91 12.52
C ARG A 168 -6.72 9.01 11.58
N ARG A 169 -7.28 7.91 11.10
CA ARG A 169 -6.60 6.86 10.32
C ARG A 169 -7.22 6.70 8.92
N THR A 170 -7.70 7.79 8.35
CA THR A 170 -8.36 7.79 7.04
C THR A 170 -7.95 8.98 6.20
N ALA A 171 -7.68 8.74 4.91
CA ALA A 171 -7.58 9.77 3.90
C ALA A 171 -8.72 9.60 2.89
N VAL A 172 -9.47 10.68 2.67
CA VAL A 172 -10.52 10.74 1.64
C VAL A 172 -10.09 11.74 0.58
N ILE A 173 -10.04 11.28 -0.67
CA ILE A 173 -9.81 12.14 -1.83
C ILE A 173 -11.15 12.45 -2.48
N TYR A 174 -11.38 13.74 -2.73
CA TYR A 174 -12.59 14.19 -3.42
C TYR A 174 -12.35 14.35 -4.91
N SER A 175 -13.16 13.68 -5.72
CA SER A 175 -13.11 13.75 -7.18
C SER A 175 -14.52 13.91 -7.75
N GLU A 176 -14.69 14.62 -8.87
CA GLU A 176 -16.02 14.74 -9.49
C GLU A 176 -16.47 13.46 -10.19
N LYS A 177 -15.52 12.56 -10.49
CA LYS A 177 -15.70 11.28 -11.15
C LYS A 177 -14.70 10.31 -10.56
N GLN A 178 -15.05 9.02 -10.53
CA GLN A 178 -14.14 7.98 -10.08
C GLN A 178 -12.88 7.94 -10.96
N GLU A 179 -11.75 8.36 -10.40
CA GLU A 179 -10.43 8.36 -11.04
C GLU A 179 -9.44 7.40 -10.37
N TYR A 180 -9.83 6.79 -9.25
CA TYR A 180 -8.98 5.97 -8.39
C TYR A 180 -7.78 6.77 -7.88
N ALA A 181 -8.03 8.03 -7.55
CA ALA A 181 -7.05 9.00 -7.11
C ALA A 181 -6.44 8.64 -5.75
N GLU A 182 -7.21 7.99 -4.89
CA GLU A 182 -6.76 7.42 -3.61
C GLU A 182 -5.71 6.33 -3.85
N ALA A 183 -5.93 5.46 -4.84
CA ALA A 183 -4.95 4.45 -5.22
C ALA A 183 -3.73 5.06 -5.93
N ALA A 184 -3.95 6.06 -6.79
CA ALA A 184 -2.88 6.78 -7.46
C ALA A 184 -1.98 7.53 -6.48
N TRP A 185 -2.53 8.11 -5.39
CA TRP A 185 -1.75 8.84 -4.38
C TRP A 185 -0.83 7.93 -3.57
N ILE A 186 -1.25 6.68 -3.34
CA ILE A 186 -0.48 5.69 -2.58
C ILE A 186 0.73 5.15 -3.36
N GLY A 187 0.61 5.02 -4.68
CA GLY A 187 1.64 4.44 -5.58
C GLY A 187 3.02 5.10 -5.51
#